data_AF-A0A2E7NEZ8-F1
#
_entry.id   AF-A0A2E7NEZ8-F1
#
_cell.length_a   1.000
_cell.length_b   1.000
_cell.length_c   1.000
_cell.angle_alpha   90.00
_cell.angle_beta   90.00
_cell.angle_gamma   90.00
#
_symmetry.space_group_name_H-M   'P 1'
#
loop_
_entity.id
_entity.type
_entity.pdbx_description
1 polymer ?
#
loop_
_entity_poly.entity_id
_entity_poly.type
_entity_poly.pdbx_seq_one_letter_code
_entity_poly.pdbx_strand_id
1 'polypeptide(L)'
;MVLDWGVRPNRAELPVLPLALAVFFVAFAIMVGSAVWLVSSLQLPSFLLLSELSRRQRWLRYLIYGIGGGLLIYLTNSALYLTAESAEFRPAQVYNLDNELKVFTLSARAALAEETMYRLFAIPFLVSVGMRFYGWRPRFRFKPLSWGVPAEGVRPPQMMVLAAMLVSALLFGMAHNNKPVAASMFGLLLGVSFLRGGWESCVTAHFWGTTYCS
;
A
#
# COMPACT_ATOMS: atom_id res chain seq x y z
N MET A 1 -37.63 -15.74 -24.23
CA MET A 1 -38.17 -15.94 -22.87
C MET A 1 -37.25 -15.16 -21.93
N VAL A 2 -37.66 -13.95 -21.55
CA VAL A 2 -36.86 -13.03 -20.71
C VAL A 2 -37.35 -13.21 -19.28
N LEU A 3 -36.45 -13.59 -18.37
CA LEU A 3 -36.75 -13.70 -16.95
C LEU A 3 -36.81 -12.29 -16.35
N ASP A 4 -38.05 -11.84 -16.11
CA ASP A 4 -38.39 -10.63 -15.39
C ASP A 4 -38.15 -10.88 -13.89
N TRP A 5 -36.98 -10.47 -13.37
CA TRP A 5 -36.66 -10.52 -11.96
C TRP A 5 -37.35 -9.36 -11.24
N GLY A 6 -38.65 -9.50 -11.00
CA GLY A 6 -39.55 -8.51 -10.40
C GLY A 6 -39.10 -7.94 -9.04
N VAL A 7 -38.05 -7.15 -9.05
CA VAL A 7 -37.63 -6.27 -7.97
C VAL A 7 -38.25 -4.92 -8.28
N ARG A 8 -39.47 -4.70 -7.76
CA ARG A 8 -40.00 -3.34 -7.65
C ARG A 8 -39.10 -2.57 -6.68
N PRO A 9 -38.58 -1.38 -7.04
CA PRO A 9 -37.81 -0.57 -6.10
C PRO A 9 -38.76 -0.14 -4.98
N ASN A 10 -38.58 -0.72 -3.80
CA ASN A 10 -39.39 -0.37 -2.65
C ASN A 10 -38.88 0.97 -2.10
N ARG A 11 -39.79 1.94 -2.04
CA ARG A 11 -39.51 3.33 -1.63
C ARG A 11 -39.21 3.40 -0.12
N ALA A 12 -37.97 3.08 0.26
CA ALA A 12 -37.40 3.40 1.58
C ALA A 12 -35.86 3.27 1.55
N GLU A 13 -35.21 3.79 0.51
CA GLU A 13 -33.75 3.73 0.41
C GLU A 13 -33.15 5.04 0.93
N LEU A 14 -32.57 4.97 2.14
CA LEU A 14 -31.42 5.82 2.49
C LEU A 14 -30.47 5.82 1.28
N PRO A 15 -29.92 6.96 0.87
CA PRO A 15 -29.14 7.03 -0.36
C PRO A 15 -27.94 6.09 -0.22
N VAL A 16 -27.99 4.97 -0.96
CA VAL A 16 -27.09 3.81 -0.84
C VAL A 16 -25.63 4.23 -1.02
N LEU A 17 -25.39 5.26 -1.83
CA LEU A 17 -24.07 5.80 -2.11
C LEU A 17 -23.45 6.55 -0.90
N PRO A 18 -24.10 7.56 -0.28
CA PRO A 18 -23.65 8.16 0.97
C PRO A 18 -23.39 7.16 2.10
N LEU A 19 -24.26 6.15 2.26
CA LEU A 19 -24.06 5.12 3.27
C LEU A 19 -22.83 4.25 2.97
N ALA A 20 -22.67 3.79 1.72
CA ALA A 20 -21.50 3.01 1.31
C ALA A 20 -20.20 3.82 1.46
N LEU A 21 -20.21 5.11 1.12
CA LEU A 21 -19.08 6.01 1.31
C LEU A 21 -18.75 6.21 2.79
N ALA A 22 -19.76 6.38 3.65
CA ALA A 22 -19.57 6.49 5.08
C ALA A 22 -18.96 5.21 5.67
N VAL A 23 -19.48 4.04 5.29
CA VAL A 23 -18.95 2.73 5.72
C VAL A 23 -17.51 2.56 5.24
N PHE A 24 -17.21 2.88 3.98
CA PHE A 24 -15.86 2.82 3.43
C PHE A 24 -14.91 3.74 4.19
N PHE A 25 -15.32 4.99 4.46
CA PHE A 25 -14.50 5.96 5.18
C PHE A 25 -14.22 5.51 6.62
N VAL A 26 -15.23 4.98 7.32
CA VAL A 26 -15.06 4.44 8.67
C VAL A 26 -14.12 3.23 8.66
N ALA A 27 -14.32 2.28 7.74
CA ALA A 27 -13.45 1.12 7.61
C ALA A 27 -12.01 1.52 7.28
N PHE A 28 -11.82 2.48 6.38
CA PHE A 28 -10.51 3.02 6.03
C PHE A 28 -9.85 3.71 7.22
N ALA A 29 -10.58 4.54 7.96
CA ALA A 29 -10.07 5.22 9.15
C ALA A 29 -9.66 4.23 10.25
N ILE A 30 -10.45 3.17 10.47
CA ILE A 30 -10.10 2.09 11.41
C ILE A 30 -8.85 1.35 10.92
N MET A 31 -8.79 1.02 9.63
CA MET A 31 -7.63 0.35 9.03
C MET A 31 -6.36 1.17 9.21
N VAL A 32 -6.36 2.43 8.80
CA VAL A 32 -5.19 3.33 8.92
C VAL A 32 -4.86 3.58 10.39
N GLY A 33 -5.84 3.86 11.25
CA GLY A 33 -5.63 4.06 12.67
C GLY A 33 -5.00 2.84 13.36
N SER A 34 -5.50 1.64 13.04
CA SER A 34 -4.94 0.38 13.56
C SER A 34 -3.55 0.10 13.02
N ALA A 35 -3.29 0.38 11.73
CA ALA A 35 -1.98 0.26 11.12
C ALA A 35 -0.94 1.16 11.79
N VAL A 36 -1.26 2.46 11.95
CA VAL A 36 -0.38 3.43 12.61
C VAL A 36 -0.10 2.99 14.05
N TRP A 37 -1.15 2.61 14.79
CA TRP A 37 -0.99 2.10 16.14
C TRP A 37 -0.12 0.85 16.21
N LEU A 38 -0.30 -0.12 15.30
CA LEU A 38 0.49 -1.34 15.22
C LEU A 38 1.96 -1.04 14.92
N VAL A 39 2.23 -0.16 13.96
CA VAL A 39 3.61 0.22 13.63
C VAL A 39 4.30 0.82 14.85
N SER A 40 3.65 1.77 15.54
CA SER A 40 4.23 2.37 16.74
C SER A 40 4.43 1.35 17.85
N SER A 41 3.45 0.45 18.06
CA SER A 41 3.52 -0.63 19.05
C SER A 41 4.65 -1.63 18.75
N LEU A 42 4.93 -1.87 17.48
CA LEU A 42 5.94 -2.82 17.02
C LEU A 42 7.30 -2.16 16.72
N GLN A 43 7.43 -0.85 17.01
CA GLN A 43 8.59 -0.04 16.63
C GLN A 43 9.04 -0.24 15.18
N LEU A 44 8.07 -0.46 14.27
CA LEU A 44 8.38 -0.57 12.84
C LEU A 44 8.65 0.85 12.28
N PRO A 45 9.49 1.00 11.26
CA PRO A 45 9.64 2.26 10.55
C PRO A 45 8.34 2.57 9.78
N SER A 46 7.49 3.46 10.31
CA SER A 46 6.21 3.85 9.68
C SER A 46 6.39 4.98 8.68
N PHE A 47 6.71 6.16 9.20
CA PHE A 47 6.68 7.41 8.46
C PHE A 47 8.07 8.01 8.47
N LEU A 48 8.58 8.27 7.28
CA LEU A 48 9.87 8.90 7.12
C LEU A 48 9.84 10.33 7.67
N LEU A 49 8.72 11.04 7.47
CA LEU A 49 8.55 12.41 7.93
C LEU A 49 8.50 12.52 9.46
N LEU A 50 7.98 11.49 10.13
CA LEU A 50 7.86 11.43 11.59
C LEU A 50 9.05 10.71 12.26
N SER A 51 10.02 10.25 11.49
CA SER A 51 11.21 9.58 12.04
C SER A 51 12.14 10.55 12.76
N GLU A 52 12.81 10.08 13.81
CA GLU A 52 13.83 10.81 14.57
C GLU A 52 15.14 11.05 13.78
N LEU A 53 15.14 10.82 12.47
CA LEU A 53 16.28 11.03 11.60
C LEU A 53 16.56 12.52 11.38
N SER A 54 17.85 12.85 11.25
CA SER A 54 18.25 14.18 10.78
C SER A 54 17.67 14.49 9.39
N ARG A 55 17.46 15.77 9.09
CA ARG A 55 16.93 16.23 7.79
C ARG A 55 17.72 15.61 6.61
N ARG A 56 19.05 15.57 6.70
CA ARG A 56 19.92 14.99 5.66
C ARG A 56 19.68 13.49 5.47
N GLN A 57 19.64 12.72 6.55
CA GLN A 57 19.39 11.27 6.49
C GLN A 57 18.00 10.96 5.95
N ARG A 58 17.01 11.77 6.36
CA ARG A 58 15.63 11.66 5.88
C ARG A 58 15.55 11.85 4.37
N TRP A 59 16.13 12.94 3.85
CA TRP A 59 16.19 13.19 2.41
C TRP A 59 16.97 12.12 1.67
N LEU A 60 18.11 11.67 2.19
CA LEU A 60 18.88 10.61 1.55
C LEU A 60 18.07 9.32 1.42
N ARG A 61 17.33 8.92 2.46
CA ARG A 61 16.45 7.76 2.40
C ARG A 61 15.31 7.95 1.42
N TYR A 62 14.68 9.12 1.38
CA TYR A 62 13.64 9.43 0.39
C TYR A 62 14.16 9.36 -1.05
N LEU A 63 15.36 9.89 -1.30
CA LEU A 63 16.00 9.86 -2.61
C LEU A 63 16.33 8.42 -3.03
N ILE A 64 16.91 7.61 -2.14
CA ILE A 64 17.32 6.24 -2.48
C ILE A 64 16.09 5.33 -2.64
N TYR A 65 15.21 5.32 -1.65
CA TYR A 65 14.12 4.35 -1.56
C TYR A 65 12.82 4.83 -2.21
N GLY A 66 12.59 6.15 -2.30
CA GLY A 66 11.45 6.72 -3.00
C GLY A 66 11.76 6.92 -4.48
N ILE A 67 12.66 7.85 -4.79
CA ILE A 67 12.98 8.19 -6.18
C ILE A 67 13.76 7.06 -6.86
N GLY A 68 14.86 6.59 -6.25
CA GLY A 68 15.69 5.52 -6.80
C GLY A 68 14.95 4.19 -6.91
N GLY A 69 14.16 3.84 -5.89
CA GLY A 69 13.27 2.69 -5.92
C GLY A 69 12.24 2.78 -7.06
N GLY A 70 11.60 3.93 -7.22
CA GLY A 70 10.65 4.17 -8.31
C GLY A 70 11.30 4.09 -9.69
N LEU A 71 12.49 4.67 -9.86
CA LEU A 71 13.26 4.57 -11.11
C LEU A 71 13.62 3.12 -11.44
N LEU A 72 14.04 2.33 -10.45
CA LEU A 72 14.36 0.91 -10.65
C LEU A 72 13.12 0.11 -11.08
N ILE A 73 11.97 0.34 -10.43
CA ILE A 73 10.70 -0.30 -10.81
C ILE A 73 10.31 0.13 -12.22
N TYR A 74 10.39 1.41 -12.54
CA TYR A 74 10.09 1.95 -13.87
C TYR A 74 10.96 1.31 -14.95
N LEU A 75 12.28 1.25 -14.76
CA LEU A 75 13.20 0.65 -15.73
C LEU A 75 12.94 -0.85 -15.90
N THR A 76 12.66 -1.56 -14.80
CA THR A 76 12.35 -2.99 -14.83
C THR A 76 11.02 -3.24 -15.53
N ASN A 77 10.00 -2.44 -15.24
CA ASN A 77 8.69 -2.55 -15.86
C ASN A 77 8.75 -2.21 -17.36
N SER A 78 9.51 -1.17 -17.72
CA SER A 78 9.79 -0.81 -19.12
C SER A 78 10.55 -1.92 -19.85
N ALA A 79 11.56 -2.53 -19.23
CA ALA A 79 12.27 -3.66 -19.82
C ALA A 79 11.36 -4.88 -20.02
N LEU A 80 10.56 -5.24 -19.01
CA LEU A 80 9.55 -6.30 -19.11
C LEU A 80 8.47 -6.00 -20.16
N TYR A 81 8.13 -4.72 -20.32
CA TYR A 81 7.20 -4.25 -21.34
C TYR A 81 7.81 -4.38 -22.75
N LEU A 82 9.06 -3.94 -22.96
CA LEU A 82 9.76 -4.09 -24.24
C LEU A 82 9.96 -5.56 -24.64
N THR A 83 10.22 -6.45 -23.69
CA THR A 83 10.27 -7.91 -23.95
C THR A 83 8.91 -8.51 -24.27
N ALA A 84 7.82 -7.85 -23.87
CA ALA A 84 6.45 -8.27 -24.19
C ALA A 84 5.93 -7.63 -25.47
N GLU A 85 6.41 -6.45 -25.87
CA GLU A 85 6.08 -5.80 -27.16
C GLU A 85 6.60 -6.56 -28.37
N SER A 86 7.64 -7.38 -28.23
CA SER A 86 8.01 -8.34 -29.28
C SER A 86 6.95 -9.45 -29.50
N ALA A 87 5.87 -9.46 -28.71
CA ALA A 87 4.71 -10.35 -28.85
C ALA A 87 3.41 -9.52 -29.01
N GLU A 88 3.15 -9.10 -30.25
CA GLU A 88 1.85 -8.78 -30.86
C GLU A 88 0.75 -7.97 -30.11
N PHE A 89 0.39 -6.85 -30.75
CA PHE A 89 -0.88 -6.09 -30.71
C PHE A 89 -1.35 -5.42 -29.40
N ARG A 90 -1.05 -4.12 -29.24
CA ARG A 90 -1.96 -3.16 -28.59
C ARG A 90 -1.91 -1.76 -29.22
N PRO A 91 -3.02 -1.00 -29.18
CA PRO A 91 -3.15 0.25 -29.91
C PRO A 91 -2.35 1.37 -29.24
N ALA A 92 -1.46 1.97 -30.03
CA ALA A 92 -0.80 3.22 -29.68
C ALA A 92 -1.82 4.35 -29.68
N GLN A 93 -2.17 4.90 -28.52
CA GLN A 93 -2.70 6.27 -28.37
C GLN A 93 -2.97 6.61 -26.89
N VAL A 94 -1.98 7.14 -26.17
CA VAL A 94 -2.23 7.87 -24.90
C VAL A 94 -1.22 9.01 -24.73
N TYR A 95 -1.21 9.99 -25.63
CA TYR A 95 -0.54 11.28 -25.36
C TYR A 95 -1.42 12.42 -25.87
N ASN A 96 -2.45 12.72 -25.09
CA ASN A 96 -3.15 14.00 -25.11
C ASN A 96 -3.08 14.54 -23.67
N LEU A 97 -2.93 15.85 -23.48
CA LEU A 97 -2.70 16.47 -22.15
C LEU A 97 -3.76 16.07 -21.10
N ASP A 98 -5.01 15.86 -21.52
CA ASP A 98 -6.10 15.38 -20.65
C ASP A 98 -5.88 13.93 -20.16
N ASN A 99 -5.18 13.12 -20.94
CA ASN A 99 -4.83 11.76 -20.55
C ASN A 99 -3.64 11.73 -19.60
N GLU A 100 -2.67 12.66 -19.72
CA GLU A 100 -1.54 12.74 -18.79
C GLU A 100 -1.99 13.07 -17.36
N LEU A 101 -2.92 14.03 -17.20
CA LEU A 101 -3.48 14.36 -15.89
C LEU A 101 -4.27 13.20 -15.28
N LYS A 102 -5.01 12.44 -16.12
CA LYS A 102 -5.74 11.25 -15.70
C LYS A 102 -4.80 10.14 -15.27
N VAL A 103 -3.75 9.87 -16.05
CA VAL A 103 -2.71 8.87 -15.72
C VAL A 103 -2.02 9.25 -14.42
N PHE A 104 -1.57 10.50 -14.27
CA PHE A 104 -1.00 11.01 -13.02
C PHE A 104 -1.92 10.76 -11.83
N THR A 105 -3.19 11.16 -11.94
CA THR A 105 -4.17 11.05 -10.84
C THR A 105 -4.48 9.59 -10.51
N LEU A 106 -4.59 8.73 -11.52
CA LEU A 106 -4.84 7.30 -11.33
C LEU A 106 -3.63 6.61 -10.68
N SER A 107 -2.42 6.86 -11.17
CA SER A 107 -1.19 6.32 -10.57
C SER A 107 -1.01 6.80 -9.14
N ALA A 108 -1.29 8.08 -8.84
CA ALA A 108 -1.20 8.61 -7.49
C ALA A 108 -2.22 7.96 -6.55
N ARG A 109 -3.47 7.77 -7.01
CA ARG A 109 -4.52 7.10 -6.23
C ARG A 109 -4.22 5.62 -6.01
N ALA A 110 -3.75 4.92 -7.04
CA ALA A 110 -3.37 3.52 -6.95
C ALA A 110 -2.20 3.33 -5.98
N ALA A 111 -1.12 4.10 -6.15
CA ALA A 111 0.02 4.06 -5.25
C ALA A 111 -0.37 4.34 -3.80
N LEU A 112 -1.20 5.36 -3.56
CA LEU A 112 -1.67 5.69 -2.22
C LEU A 112 -2.49 4.55 -1.61
N ALA A 113 -3.48 4.02 -2.35
CA ALA A 113 -4.38 2.99 -1.86
C ALA A 113 -3.64 1.67 -1.61
N GLU A 114 -2.86 1.22 -2.59
CA GLU A 114 -2.17 -0.07 -2.54
C GLU A 114 -1.06 -0.06 -1.50
N GLU A 115 -0.25 1.00 -1.40
CA GLU A 115 0.79 1.06 -0.36
C GLU A 115 0.22 1.22 1.04
N THR A 116 -0.92 1.88 1.20
CA THR A 116 -1.64 1.90 2.47
C THR A 116 -2.11 0.50 2.86
N MET A 117 -2.71 -0.24 1.94
CA MET A 117 -3.27 -1.57 2.21
C MET A 117 -2.18 -2.62 2.44
N TYR A 118 -1.20 -2.71 1.55
CA TYR A 118 -0.20 -3.79 1.60
C TYR A 118 0.97 -3.46 2.52
N ARG A 119 1.48 -2.22 2.51
CA ARG A 119 2.70 -1.89 3.28
C ARG A 119 2.35 -1.34 4.65
N LEU A 120 1.53 -0.30 4.71
CA LEU A 120 1.19 0.33 5.98
C LEU A 120 0.30 -0.57 6.85
N PHE A 121 -0.66 -1.29 6.26
CA PHE A 121 -1.57 -2.16 7.02
C PHE A 121 -1.11 -3.62 7.05
N ALA A 122 -0.98 -4.30 5.91
CA ALA A 122 -0.79 -5.75 5.90
C ALA A 122 0.52 -6.19 6.56
N ILE A 123 1.65 -5.51 6.33
CA ILE A 123 2.93 -5.86 6.98
C ILE A 123 2.80 -5.77 8.52
N PRO A 124 2.43 -4.62 9.14
CA PRO A 124 2.28 -4.54 10.59
C PRO A 124 1.21 -5.49 11.13
N PHE A 125 0.12 -5.70 10.41
CA PHE A 125 -0.91 -6.67 10.79
C PHE A 125 -0.35 -8.09 10.85
N LEU A 126 0.34 -8.55 9.82
CA LEU A 126 0.95 -9.89 9.76
C LEU A 126 2.04 -10.07 10.82
N VAL A 127 2.87 -9.05 11.04
CA VAL A 127 3.84 -9.05 12.15
C VAL A 127 3.10 -9.17 13.49
N SER A 128 2.00 -8.44 13.68
CA SER A 128 1.21 -8.50 14.92
C SER A 128 0.63 -9.89 15.17
N VAL A 129 0.17 -10.57 14.11
CA VAL A 129 -0.33 -11.96 14.17
C VAL A 129 0.82 -12.90 14.54
N GLY A 130 1.97 -12.76 13.89
CA GLY A 130 3.16 -13.55 14.19
C GLY A 130 3.66 -13.35 15.62
N MET A 131 3.66 -12.11 16.11
CA MET A 131 4.08 -11.76 17.47
C MET A 131 3.21 -12.45 18.55
N ARG A 132 1.96 -12.82 18.24
CA ARG A 132 1.11 -13.60 19.17
C ARG A 132 1.71 -14.98 19.48
N PHE A 133 2.38 -15.61 18.52
CA PHE A 133 3.08 -16.88 18.74
C PHE A 133 4.34 -16.72 19.62
N TYR A 134 4.86 -15.50 19.73
CA TYR A 134 5.94 -15.13 20.65
C TYR A 134 5.42 -14.60 22.00
N GLY A 135 4.13 -14.82 22.32
CA GLY A 135 3.53 -14.43 23.59
C GLY A 135 3.21 -12.93 23.72
N TRP A 136 3.44 -12.13 22.67
CA TRP A 136 3.06 -10.73 22.68
C TRP A 136 1.54 -10.59 22.61
N ARG A 137 0.98 -9.96 23.63
CA ARG A 137 -0.44 -9.63 23.68
C ARG A 137 -0.58 -8.12 23.53
N PRO A 138 -1.13 -7.62 22.41
CA PRO A 138 -1.42 -6.21 22.26
C PRO A 138 -2.33 -5.78 23.41
N ARG A 139 -1.82 -4.96 24.33
CA ARG A 139 -2.66 -4.31 25.32
C ARG A 139 -3.35 -3.15 24.60
N PHE A 140 -4.54 -3.41 24.08
CA PHE A 140 -5.48 -2.35 23.67
C PHE A 140 -5.92 -1.61 24.94
N ARG A 141 -5.03 -0.80 25.50
CA ARG A 141 -5.40 0.16 26.52
C ARG A 141 -6.16 1.27 25.80
N PHE A 142 -7.48 1.11 25.70
CA PHE A 142 -8.39 2.25 25.61
C PHE A 142 -8.33 3.01 26.95
N LYS A 143 -7.17 3.57 27.29
CA LYS A 143 -7.14 4.58 28.34
C LYS A 143 -7.92 5.77 27.80
N PRO A 144 -8.80 6.38 28.61
CA PRO A 144 -9.58 7.52 28.17
C PRO A 144 -8.63 8.62 27.70
N LEU A 145 -8.73 8.95 26.40
CA LEU A 145 -8.19 10.15 25.76
C LEU A 145 -6.73 10.57 26.01
N SER A 146 -5.83 9.66 26.40
CA SER A 146 -4.41 9.91 26.14
C SER A 146 -4.08 9.34 24.76
N TRP A 147 -3.96 10.20 23.75
CA TRP A 147 -3.42 9.90 22.41
C TRP A 147 -1.94 9.45 22.44
N GLY A 148 -1.46 8.98 23.60
CA GLY A 148 -0.12 8.50 23.82
C GLY A 148 0.04 7.09 23.27
N VAL A 149 1.00 6.96 22.36
CA VAL A 149 1.64 5.73 21.90
C VAL A 149 1.77 4.72 23.07
N PRO A 150 1.54 3.41 22.83
CA PRO A 150 1.69 2.40 23.87
C PRO A 150 3.02 2.53 24.62
N ALA A 151 2.94 2.42 25.95
CA ALA A 151 3.99 2.82 26.88
C ALA A 151 5.36 2.13 26.66
N GLU A 152 5.40 0.97 26.00
CA GLU A 152 6.65 0.34 25.56
C GLU A 152 6.40 -0.39 24.24
N GLY A 153 6.92 0.15 23.14
CA GLY A 153 6.91 -0.55 21.86
C GLY A 153 7.85 -1.77 21.91
N VAL A 154 7.51 -2.86 21.20
CA VAL A 154 8.30 -4.10 21.17
C VAL A 154 8.87 -4.30 19.78
N ARG A 155 10.18 -4.53 19.65
CA ARG A 155 10.77 -4.84 18.35
C ARG A 155 10.53 -6.30 17.97
N PRO A 156 9.89 -6.58 16.82
CA PRO A 156 9.70 -7.94 16.34
C PRO A 156 11.01 -8.56 15.83
N PRO A 157 11.17 -9.90 15.92
CA PRO A 157 12.22 -10.63 15.21
C PRO A 157 12.29 -10.30 13.72
N GLN A 158 13.50 -10.11 13.18
CA GLN A 158 13.71 -9.75 11.78
C GLN A 158 13.10 -10.77 10.80
N MET A 159 13.20 -12.06 11.12
CA MET A 159 12.61 -13.13 10.30
C MET A 159 11.10 -13.00 10.14
N MET A 160 10.41 -12.49 11.15
CA MET A 160 8.97 -12.27 11.08
C MET A 160 8.61 -11.07 10.23
N VAL A 161 9.38 -9.98 10.33
CA VAL A 161 9.19 -8.82 9.45
C VAL A 161 9.45 -9.23 7.99
N LEU A 162 10.47 -10.05 7.74
CA LEU A 162 10.74 -10.62 6.44
C LEU A 162 9.57 -11.49 5.94
N ALA A 163 9.07 -12.41 6.77
CA ALA A 163 7.93 -13.25 6.41
C ALA A 163 6.67 -12.43 6.10
N ALA A 164 6.36 -11.42 6.92
CA ALA A 164 5.23 -10.51 6.68
C ALA A 164 5.40 -9.72 5.38
N MET A 165 6.61 -9.27 5.07
CA MET A 165 6.92 -8.60 3.80
C MET A 165 6.76 -9.54 2.59
N LEU A 166 7.23 -10.78 2.68
CA LEU A 166 7.07 -11.79 1.63
C LEU A 166 5.58 -12.08 1.38
N VAL A 167 4.80 -12.32 2.43
CA VAL A 167 3.37 -12.58 2.32
C VAL A 167 2.63 -11.35 1.76
N SER A 168 2.95 -10.14 2.24
CA SER A 168 2.37 -8.91 1.69
C SER A 168 2.67 -8.76 0.19
N ALA A 169 3.88 -9.09 -0.25
CA ALA A 169 4.25 -9.01 -1.65
C ALA A 169 3.50 -10.04 -2.52
N LEU A 170 3.29 -11.25 -2.00
CA LEU A 170 2.47 -12.26 -2.67
C LEU A 170 1.00 -11.83 -2.77
N LEU A 171 0.42 -11.28 -1.68
CA LEU A 171 -0.95 -10.74 -1.70
C LEU A 171 -1.10 -9.60 -2.72
N PHE A 172 -0.10 -8.73 -2.82
CA PHE A 172 -0.03 -7.68 -3.82
C PHE A 172 -0.01 -8.26 -5.24
N GLY A 173 0.83 -9.27 -5.49
CA GLY A 173 0.89 -9.93 -6.78
C GLY A 173 -0.40 -10.64 -7.18
N MET A 174 -1.05 -11.34 -6.25
CA MET A 174 -2.32 -12.03 -6.50
C MET A 174 -3.48 -11.08 -6.84
N ALA A 175 -3.41 -9.81 -6.42
CA ALA A 175 -4.38 -8.80 -6.83
C ALA A 175 -4.20 -8.33 -8.28
N HIS A 176 -3.08 -8.67 -8.92
CA HIS A 176 -2.76 -8.26 -10.29
C HIS A 176 -2.93 -9.43 -11.28
N ASN A 177 -4.03 -9.44 -12.02
CA ASN A 177 -4.38 -10.54 -12.94
C ASN A 177 -3.42 -10.70 -14.14
N ASN A 178 -2.81 -9.63 -14.62
CA ASN A 178 -2.06 -9.68 -15.89
C ASN A 178 -0.61 -10.16 -15.72
N LYS A 179 0.02 -9.91 -14.55
CA LYS A 179 1.44 -10.21 -14.28
C LYS A 179 1.69 -10.46 -12.78
N PRO A 180 1.11 -11.51 -12.16
CA PRO A 180 1.15 -11.70 -10.71
C PRO A 180 2.55 -11.92 -10.15
N VAL A 181 3.45 -12.56 -10.91
CA VAL A 181 4.85 -12.80 -10.51
C VAL A 181 5.65 -11.49 -10.51
N ALA A 182 5.59 -10.71 -11.58
CA ALA A 182 6.27 -9.42 -11.66
C ALA A 182 5.72 -8.44 -10.61
N ALA A 183 4.40 -8.41 -10.42
CA ALA A 183 3.76 -7.64 -9.37
C ALA A 183 4.25 -8.09 -7.98
N SER A 184 4.42 -9.39 -7.72
CA SER A 184 5.01 -9.88 -6.46
C SER A 184 6.45 -9.41 -6.25
N MET A 185 7.26 -9.37 -7.31
CA MET A 185 8.65 -8.87 -7.24
C MET A 185 8.70 -7.37 -6.95
N PHE A 186 7.86 -6.57 -7.61
CA PHE A 186 7.67 -5.15 -7.26
C PHE A 186 7.12 -5.00 -5.84
N GLY A 187 6.23 -5.92 -5.46
CA GLY A 187 5.78 -6.25 -4.11
C GLY A 187 6.88 -6.10 -3.08
N LEU A 188 7.95 -6.86 -3.27
CA LEU A 188 9.13 -6.93 -2.41
C LEU A 188 9.97 -5.66 -2.43
N LEU A 189 10.22 -5.08 -3.61
CA LEU A 189 11.00 -3.84 -3.74
C LEU A 189 10.34 -2.67 -2.99
N LEU A 190 9.01 -2.58 -3.09
CA LEU A 190 8.21 -1.64 -2.34
C LEU A 190 8.21 -1.97 -0.84
N GLY A 191 8.15 -3.24 -0.45
CA GLY A 191 8.36 -3.66 0.94
C GLY A 191 9.70 -3.19 1.53
N VAL A 192 10.80 -3.28 0.77
CA VAL A 192 12.11 -2.74 1.16
C VAL A 192 12.06 -1.22 1.29
N SER A 193 11.40 -0.56 0.35
CA SER A 193 11.23 0.90 0.33
C SER A 193 10.45 1.38 1.55
N PHE A 194 9.42 0.65 1.96
CA PHE A 194 8.68 0.87 3.20
C PHE A 194 9.57 0.70 4.44
N LEU A 195 10.28 -0.43 4.56
CA LEU A 195 11.08 -0.71 5.76
C LEU A 195 12.30 0.21 5.92
N ARG A 196 12.86 0.72 4.82
CA ARG A 196 14.06 1.55 4.85
C ARG A 196 13.78 3.04 4.72
N GLY A 197 12.77 3.39 3.92
CA GLY A 197 12.39 4.75 3.55
C GLY A 197 11.01 5.18 4.04
N GLY A 198 10.29 4.36 4.81
CA GLY A 198 8.94 4.69 5.29
C GLY A 198 7.87 4.64 4.20
N TRP A 199 6.62 4.82 4.62
CA TRP A 199 5.45 4.77 3.75
C TRP A 199 5.50 5.80 2.62
N GLU A 200 5.97 7.03 2.89
CA GLU A 200 6.05 8.10 1.89
C GLU A 200 7.00 7.73 0.74
N SER A 201 8.14 7.12 1.05
CA SER A 201 9.07 6.64 0.02
C SER A 201 8.43 5.52 -0.79
N CYS A 202 7.72 4.62 -0.14
CA CYS A 202 7.06 3.51 -0.83
C CYS A 202 5.96 3.99 -1.79
N VAL A 203 5.10 4.90 -1.35
CA VAL A 203 4.06 5.54 -2.20
C VAL A 203 4.72 6.25 -3.39
N THR A 204 5.80 6.97 -3.14
CA THR A 204 6.54 7.69 -4.19
C THR A 204 7.15 6.72 -5.20
N ALA A 205 7.80 5.65 -4.73
CA ALA A 205 8.40 4.64 -5.58
C ALA A 205 7.34 3.95 -6.46
N HIS A 206 6.19 3.59 -5.88
CA HIS A 206 5.10 2.98 -6.62
C HIS A 206 4.53 3.96 -7.66
N PHE A 207 4.28 5.22 -7.25
CA PHE A 207 3.79 6.26 -8.16
C PHE A 207 4.70 6.38 -9.39
N TRP A 208 6.01 6.59 -9.21
CA TRP A 208 6.95 6.72 -10.33
C TRP A 208 7.09 5.45 -11.16
N GLY A 209 6.99 4.27 -10.53
CA GLY A 209 7.04 2.99 -11.22
C GLY A 209 5.85 2.75 -12.17
N THR A 210 4.74 3.48 -11.98
CA THR A 210 3.47 3.26 -12.72
C THR A 210 3.06 4.41 -13.64
N THR A 211 3.67 5.61 -13.53
CA THR A 211 3.22 6.83 -14.22
C THR A 211 3.32 6.79 -15.76
N TYR A 212 3.98 5.79 -16.35
CA TYR A 212 4.25 5.73 -17.80
C TYR A 212 3.92 4.39 -18.47
N CYS A 213 3.30 3.45 -17.74
CA CYS A 213 2.90 2.14 -18.27
C CYS A 213 1.38 1.91 -18.23
N SER A 214 0.60 2.97 -18.02
CA SER A 214 -0.87 2.95 -17.92
C SER A 214 -1.53 3.39 -19.21
#